data_AF-A0A370K033-F1
#
_entry.id   AF-A0A370K033-F1
#
_cell.length_a   1.000
_cell.length_b   1.000
_cell.length_c   1.000
_cell.angle_alpha   90.00
_cell.angle_beta   90.00
_cell.angle_gamma   90.00
#
_symmetry.space_group_name_H-M   'P 1'
#
loop_
_entity.id
_entity.type
_entity.pdbx_description
1 polymer ?
#
loop_
_entity_poly.entity_id
_entity_poly.type
_entity_poly.pdbx_seq_one_letter_code
_entity_poly.pdbx_strand_id
1 'polypeptide(L)'
;MLGPKCIIQGVKVSLPALFWAFLQVGLVAFGGGGSAQLYQALVRRRGWMKEREFLEATALCRILPGPVFANMAVHLGTRLGGVVGGVLALLGVLTPGALLMLFLSLAYLRLGALPGSLAESALSGVTAAAIGLILATLFHQAPLALGSLKAVGLALGVFVTYGLLHWPLLLVLLCFMPLGVMLYWPEAAEEDPWG
;
A
#
# COMPACT_ATOMS: atom_id res chain seq x y z
N MET A 1 2.25 29.47 -11.33
CA MET A 1 3.43 29.65 -10.45
C MET A 1 3.91 28.27 -10.02
N LEU A 2 4.79 27.68 -10.84
CA LEU A 2 5.38 26.36 -10.63
C LEU A 2 6.55 26.49 -9.66
N GLY A 3 6.55 25.68 -8.59
CA GLY A 3 7.69 25.52 -7.71
C GLY A 3 8.95 25.01 -8.46
N PRO A 4 10.13 25.24 -7.89
CA PRO A 4 11.40 25.21 -8.59
C PRO A 4 11.69 23.85 -9.21
N LYS A 5 12.16 23.90 -10.46
CA LYS A 5 12.79 22.82 -11.20
C LYS A 5 13.91 22.19 -10.37
N CYS A 6 13.58 21.25 -9.50
CA CYS A 6 14.56 20.33 -8.92
C CYS A 6 14.85 19.27 -9.98
N ILE A 7 15.61 19.69 -11.00
CA ILE A 7 16.32 18.81 -11.94
C ILE A 7 17.52 18.33 -11.16
N ILE A 8 17.41 17.20 -10.46
CA ILE A 8 18.55 16.59 -9.78
C ILE A 8 18.77 15.21 -10.38
N GLN A 9 19.98 15.03 -10.88
CA GLN A 9 20.52 13.92 -11.67
C GLN A 9 20.14 13.92 -13.16
N GLY A 10 21.10 14.38 -13.98
CA GLY A 10 21.17 14.13 -15.43
C GLY A 10 21.43 12.66 -15.80
N VAL A 11 20.86 11.72 -15.04
CA VAL A 11 20.86 10.30 -15.36
C VAL A 11 19.84 10.09 -16.45
N LYS A 12 20.31 9.79 -17.67
CA LYS A 12 19.44 9.39 -18.76
C LYS A 12 18.88 8.00 -18.47
N VAL A 13 17.70 7.94 -17.86
CA VAL A 13 16.98 6.67 -17.67
C VAL A 13 16.31 6.28 -18.99
N SER A 14 16.63 5.09 -19.49
CA SER A 14 15.96 4.52 -20.65
C SER A 14 14.51 4.17 -20.31
N LEU A 15 13.54 4.59 -21.12
CA LEU A 15 12.11 4.34 -20.89
C LEU A 15 11.77 2.84 -20.75
N PRO A 16 12.32 1.93 -21.60
CA PRO A 16 12.19 0.49 -21.39
C PRO A 16 12.74 0.00 -20.04
N ALA A 17 13.89 0.53 -19.61
CA ALA A 17 14.49 0.14 -18.34
C ALA A 17 13.61 0.60 -17.15
N LEU A 18 13.03 1.80 -17.25
CA LEU A 18 12.06 2.34 -16.29
C LEU A 18 10.85 1.41 -16.19
N PHE A 19 10.19 1.12 -17.33
CA PHE A 19 9.04 0.22 -17.38
C PHE A 19 9.35 -1.14 -16.74
N TRP A 20 10.48 -1.76 -17.10
CA TRP A 20 10.89 -3.04 -16.54
C TRP A 20 11.14 -3.00 -15.04
N ALA A 21 11.72 -1.91 -14.53
CA ALA A 21 11.92 -1.73 -13.09
C ALA A 21 10.59 -1.69 -12.33
N PHE A 22 9.63 -0.91 -12.82
CA PHE A 22 8.30 -0.82 -12.23
C PHE A 22 7.48 -2.11 -12.39
N LEU A 23 7.66 -2.84 -13.50
CA LEU A 23 7.08 -4.16 -13.72
C LEU A 23 7.55 -5.19 -12.68
N GLN A 24 8.87 -5.26 -12.44
CA GLN A 24 9.46 -6.12 -11.42
C GLN A 24 8.96 -5.78 -10.02
N VAL A 25 8.82 -4.48 -9.72
CA VAL A 25 8.25 -4.03 -8.45
C VAL A 25 6.78 -4.43 -8.35
N GLY A 26 5.98 -4.25 -9.40
CA GLY A 26 4.57 -4.67 -9.43
C GLY A 26 4.36 -6.18 -9.24
N LEU A 27 5.33 -7.01 -9.67
CA LEU A 27 5.32 -8.46 -9.47
C LEU A 27 5.57 -8.89 -8.02
N VAL A 28 6.24 -8.06 -7.22
CA VAL A 28 6.70 -8.42 -5.85
C VAL A 28 5.99 -7.60 -4.78
N ALA A 29 5.39 -6.46 -5.13
CA ALA A 29 4.72 -5.55 -4.22
C ALA A 29 3.30 -6.02 -3.87
N PHE A 30 3.18 -7.10 -3.08
CA PHE A 30 1.92 -7.52 -2.46
C PHE A 30 1.87 -7.08 -0.98
N GLY A 31 0.69 -6.70 -0.49
CA GLY A 31 0.42 -6.60 0.96
C GLY A 31 1.10 -5.47 1.74
N GLY A 32 1.36 -4.31 1.12
CA GLY A 32 1.81 -3.10 1.83
C GLY A 32 3.31 -2.80 1.78
N GLY A 33 4.13 -3.71 1.24
CA GLY A 33 5.57 -3.48 1.05
C GLY A 33 5.94 -2.51 -0.08
N GLY A 34 5.02 -2.15 -0.97
CA GLY A 34 5.34 -1.49 -2.27
C GLY A 34 6.35 -0.32 -2.21
N SER A 35 6.34 0.51 -1.17
CA SER A 35 7.31 1.59 -1.00
C SER A 35 8.73 1.10 -0.72
N ALA A 36 8.91 0.03 0.08
CA ALA A 36 10.23 -0.54 0.35
C ALA A 36 10.81 -1.19 -0.91
N GLN A 37 9.98 -1.87 -1.70
CA GLN A 37 10.34 -2.47 -2.98
C GLN A 37 10.76 -1.37 -3.99
N LEU A 38 10.05 -0.25 -4.05
CA LEU A 38 10.44 0.91 -4.86
C LEU A 38 11.77 1.51 -4.41
N TYR A 39 11.96 1.71 -3.10
CA TYR A 39 13.20 2.20 -2.54
C TYR A 39 14.38 1.29 -2.90
N GLN A 40 14.23 -0.02 -2.70
CA GLN A 40 15.27 -0.98 -3.04
C GLN A 40 15.56 -1.00 -4.55
N ALA A 41 14.53 -0.91 -5.39
CA ALA A 41 14.66 -0.97 -6.84
C ALA A 41 15.27 0.30 -7.47
N LEU A 42 14.90 1.48 -6.97
CA LEU A 42 15.26 2.78 -7.57
C LEU A 42 16.48 3.41 -6.89
N VAL A 43 16.56 3.37 -5.57
CA VAL A 43 17.65 3.97 -4.78
C VAL A 43 18.80 2.99 -4.66
N ARG A 44 18.58 1.81 -4.04
CA ARG A 44 19.69 0.89 -3.71
C ARG A 44 20.26 0.15 -4.91
N ARG A 45 19.42 -0.46 -5.75
CA ARG A 45 19.88 -1.31 -6.87
C ARG A 45 20.35 -0.53 -8.09
N ARG A 46 19.66 0.58 -8.41
CA ARG A 46 19.88 1.32 -9.67
C ARG A 46 20.53 2.68 -9.47
N GLY A 47 20.47 3.26 -8.27
CA GLY A 47 21.02 4.59 -8.00
C GLY A 47 20.41 5.70 -8.86
N TRP A 48 19.16 5.52 -9.33
CA TRP A 48 18.48 6.50 -10.18
C TRP A 48 17.95 7.71 -9.42
N MET A 49 17.89 7.60 -8.09
CA MET A 49 17.38 8.63 -7.21
C MET A 49 18.11 8.57 -5.87
N LYS A 50 18.30 9.72 -5.24
CA LYS A 50 18.87 9.78 -3.88
C LYS A 50 17.84 9.39 -2.84
N GLU A 51 18.30 8.86 -1.71
CA GLU A 51 17.45 8.49 -0.58
C GLU A 51 16.58 9.66 -0.08
N ARG A 52 17.18 10.84 0.09
CA ARG A 52 16.45 12.04 0.52
C ARG A 52 15.30 12.41 -0.42
N GLU A 53 15.53 12.35 -1.73
CA GLU A 53 14.51 12.65 -2.74
C GLU A 53 13.36 11.64 -2.70
N PHE A 54 13.69 10.36 -2.47
CA PHE A 54 12.68 9.32 -2.32
C PHE A 54 11.83 9.54 -1.06
N LEU A 55 12.44 9.92 0.06
CA LEU A 55 11.73 10.21 1.31
C LEU A 55 10.81 11.43 1.18
N GLU A 56 11.29 12.50 0.54
CA GLU A 56 10.48 13.70 0.24
C GLU A 56 9.28 13.35 -0.67
N ALA A 57 9.50 12.54 -1.71
CA ALA A 57 8.43 12.05 -2.58
C ALA A 57 7.41 11.17 -1.83
N THR A 58 7.90 10.32 -0.90
CA THR A 58 7.05 9.47 -0.05
C THR A 58 6.14 10.31 0.84
N ALA A 59 6.70 11.33 1.50
CA ALA A 59 5.94 12.25 2.34
C ALA A 59 4.84 12.96 1.53
N LEU A 60 5.19 13.47 0.34
CA LEU A 60 4.24 14.12 -0.55
C LEU A 60 3.10 13.17 -0.98
N CYS A 61 3.42 11.94 -1.38
CA CYS A 61 2.43 10.97 -1.85
C CYS A 61 1.50 10.46 -0.77
N ARG A 62 1.88 10.56 0.52
CA ARG A 62 1.03 10.23 1.67
C ARG A 62 0.01 11.32 1.99
N ILE A 63 0.30 12.57 1.63
CA ILE A 63 -0.62 13.70 1.79
C ILE A 63 -1.69 13.69 0.69
N LEU A 64 -1.33 13.20 -0.51
CA LEU A 64 -2.26 13.10 -1.63
C LEU A 64 -3.36 12.06 -1.33
N PRO A 65 -4.64 12.38 -1.57
CA PRO A 65 -5.70 11.42 -1.44
C PRO A 65 -5.51 10.29 -2.47
N GLY A 66 -5.71 9.05 -2.04
CA GLY A 66 -5.67 7.87 -2.89
C GLY A 66 -4.56 6.87 -2.56
N PRO A 67 -4.34 5.87 -3.43
CA PRO A 67 -3.39 4.80 -3.16
C PRO A 67 -1.95 5.33 -3.21
N VAL A 68 -1.29 5.41 -2.05
CA VAL A 68 0.07 5.94 -1.90
C VAL A 68 1.05 5.30 -2.89
N PHE A 69 0.93 3.99 -3.13
CA PHE A 69 1.81 3.27 -4.04
C PHE A 69 1.62 3.67 -5.52
N ALA A 70 0.39 3.92 -5.96
CA ALA A 70 0.10 4.41 -7.31
C ALA A 70 0.58 5.87 -7.48
N ASN A 71 0.33 6.71 -6.47
CA ASN A 71 0.84 8.09 -6.42
C ASN A 71 2.37 8.12 -6.53
N MET A 72 3.05 7.23 -5.81
CA MET A 72 4.50 7.05 -5.89
C MET A 72 4.96 6.58 -7.27
N ALA A 73 4.29 5.59 -7.88
CA ALA A 73 4.65 5.13 -9.22
C ALA A 73 4.59 6.25 -10.25
N VAL A 74 3.51 7.03 -10.26
CA VAL A 74 3.36 8.18 -11.17
C VAL A 74 4.37 9.28 -10.87
N HIS A 75 4.56 9.66 -9.60
CA HIS A 75 5.49 10.73 -9.23
C HIS A 75 6.95 10.36 -9.54
N LEU A 76 7.39 9.17 -9.14
CA LEU A 76 8.76 8.70 -9.37
C LEU A 76 9.00 8.45 -10.86
N GLY A 77 8.02 7.89 -11.58
CA GLY A 77 8.08 7.71 -13.03
C GLY A 77 8.17 9.04 -13.78
N THR A 78 7.40 10.05 -13.35
CA THR A 78 7.46 11.39 -13.96
C THR A 78 8.77 12.12 -13.70
N ARG A 79 9.36 11.93 -12.52
CA ARG A 79 10.70 12.45 -12.19
C ARG A 79 11.80 11.84 -13.05
N LEU A 80 11.74 10.53 -13.32
CA LEU A 80 12.80 9.80 -14.02
C LEU A 80 12.69 9.84 -15.55
N GLY A 81 11.47 9.93 -16.10
CA GLY A 81 11.23 9.85 -17.54
C GLY A 81 10.22 10.86 -18.09
N GLY A 82 9.93 11.93 -17.35
CA GLY A 82 8.89 12.91 -17.71
C GLY A 82 7.49 12.31 -17.72
N VAL A 83 6.53 13.02 -18.33
CA VAL A 83 5.11 12.58 -18.37
C VAL A 83 4.96 11.15 -18.89
N VAL A 84 5.70 10.79 -19.94
CA VAL A 84 5.71 9.44 -20.53
C VAL A 84 6.24 8.41 -19.52
N GLY A 85 7.31 8.74 -18.79
CA GLY A 85 7.85 7.88 -17.73
C GLY A 85 6.84 7.64 -16.60
N GLY A 86 6.02 8.62 -16.25
CA GLY A 86 4.94 8.48 -15.27
C GLY A 86 3.87 7.47 -15.70
N VAL A 87 3.42 7.57 -16.96
CA VAL A 87 2.44 6.63 -17.53
C VAL A 87 3.02 5.22 -17.60
N LEU A 88 4.27 5.07 -18.07
CA LEU A 88 4.94 3.77 -18.14
C LEU A 88 5.17 3.15 -16.76
N ALA A 89 5.52 3.95 -15.75
CA ALA A 89 5.69 3.45 -14.39
C ALA A 89 4.37 2.93 -13.82
N LEU A 90 3.27 3.67 -14.01
CA LEU A 90 1.94 3.24 -13.59
C LEU A 90 1.51 1.96 -14.32
N LEU A 91 1.68 1.91 -15.64
CA LEU A 91 1.40 0.71 -16.42
C LEU A 91 2.27 -0.47 -15.95
N GLY A 92 3.57 -0.26 -15.73
CA GLY A 92 4.48 -1.31 -15.25
C GLY A 92 3.98 -1.92 -13.93
N VAL A 93 3.55 -1.09 -12.99
CA VAL A 93 3.01 -1.57 -11.70
C VAL A 93 1.67 -2.30 -11.85
N LEU A 94 0.78 -1.84 -12.72
CA LEU A 94 -0.56 -2.42 -12.90
C LEU A 94 -0.58 -3.66 -13.78
N THR A 95 0.32 -3.73 -14.76
CA THR A 95 0.41 -4.80 -15.77
C THR A 95 0.44 -6.20 -15.18
N PRO A 96 1.28 -6.54 -14.17
CA PRO A 96 1.34 -7.91 -13.66
C PRO A 96 0.03 -8.36 -13.00
N GLY A 97 -0.62 -7.48 -12.23
CA GLY A 97 -1.93 -7.75 -11.64
C GLY A 97 -3.03 -7.90 -12.69
N ALA A 98 -3.04 -7.01 -13.69
CA ALA A 98 -3.99 -7.06 -14.80
C ALA A 98 -3.84 -8.32 -15.65
N LEU A 99 -2.61 -8.72 -15.98
CA LEU A 99 -2.31 -9.95 -16.71
C LEU A 99 -2.74 -11.19 -15.94
N LEU A 100 -2.42 -11.23 -14.63
CA LEU A 100 -2.82 -12.35 -13.78
C LEU A 100 -4.34 -12.49 -13.71
N MET A 101 -5.06 -11.39 -13.50
CA MET A 101 -6.52 -11.37 -13.47
C MET A 101 -7.13 -11.79 -14.82
N LEU A 102 -6.59 -11.28 -15.93
CA LEU A 102 -7.07 -11.63 -17.26
C LEU A 102 -6.83 -13.10 -17.58
N PHE A 103 -5.65 -13.64 -17.23
CA PHE A 103 -5.33 -15.05 -17.39
C PHE A 103 -6.28 -15.93 -16.56
N LEU A 104 -6.49 -15.59 -15.29
CA LEU A 104 -7.37 -16.34 -14.39
C LEU A 104 -8.83 -16.28 -14.84
N SER A 105 -9.28 -15.12 -15.34
CA SER A 105 -10.61 -14.94 -15.92
C SER A 105 -10.81 -15.79 -17.17
N LEU A 106 -9.85 -15.81 -18.11
CA LEU A 106 -9.91 -16.67 -19.29
C LEU A 106 -9.88 -18.15 -18.94
N ALA A 107 -9.07 -18.55 -17.95
CA ALA A 107 -9.04 -19.92 -17.44
C ALA A 107 -10.40 -20.30 -16.84
N TYR A 108 -11.01 -19.41 -16.06
CA TYR A 108 -12.34 -19.61 -15.49
C TYR A 108 -13.41 -19.77 -16.58
N LEU A 109 -13.42 -18.94 -17.62
CA LEU A 109 -14.40 -19.06 -18.71
C LEU A 109 -14.26 -20.37 -19.50
N ARG A 110 -13.04 -20.91 -19.62
CA ARG A 110 -12.78 -22.18 -20.33
C ARG A 110 -13.05 -23.42 -19.47
N LEU A 111 -12.81 -23.34 -18.16
CA LEU A 111 -12.87 -24.49 -17.25
C LEU A 111 -14.13 -24.52 -16.37
N GLY A 112 -14.79 -23.38 -16.16
CA GLY A 112 -15.87 -23.16 -15.21
C GLY A 112 -17.29 -23.20 -15.79
N ALA A 113 -17.45 -23.61 -17.06
CA ALA A 113 -18.76 -23.66 -17.72
C ALA A 113 -19.68 -24.81 -17.24
N LEU A 114 -19.22 -25.66 -16.31
CA LEU A 114 -19.97 -26.80 -15.78
C LEU A 114 -20.21 -26.63 -14.26
N PRO A 115 -21.46 -26.74 -13.78
CA PRO A 115 -21.77 -26.70 -12.34
C PRO A 115 -21.13 -27.90 -11.62
N GLY A 116 -20.45 -27.66 -10.49
CA GLY A 116 -19.65 -28.66 -9.77
C GLY A 116 -18.20 -28.83 -10.27
N SER A 117 -17.72 -27.94 -11.12
CA SER A 117 -16.35 -27.98 -11.64
C SER A 117 -15.30 -27.56 -10.59
N LEU A 118 -14.08 -28.06 -10.76
CA LEU A 118 -12.87 -27.69 -9.99
C LEU A 118 -12.64 -26.18 -9.87
N ALA A 119 -13.22 -25.37 -10.75
CA ALA A 119 -13.11 -23.92 -10.72
C ALA A 119 -13.83 -23.29 -9.52
N GLU A 120 -14.98 -23.84 -9.12
CA GLU A 120 -15.79 -23.30 -8.01
C GLU A 120 -15.12 -23.59 -6.65
N SER A 121 -14.58 -24.80 -6.48
CA SER A 121 -13.80 -25.18 -5.30
C SER A 121 -12.46 -24.45 -5.24
N ALA A 122 -11.80 -24.19 -6.37
CA ALA A 122 -10.62 -23.36 -6.43
C ALA A 122 -10.91 -21.91 -5.99
N LEU A 123 -12.04 -21.33 -6.43
CA LEU A 123 -12.45 -19.99 -6.02
C LEU A 123 -12.73 -19.92 -4.51
N SER A 124 -13.40 -20.93 -3.94
CA SER A 124 -13.62 -20.99 -2.49
C SER A 124 -12.30 -21.19 -1.71
N GLY A 125 -11.35 -21.93 -2.28
CA GLY A 125 -9.99 -22.03 -1.73
C GLY A 125 -9.26 -20.69 -1.72
N VAL A 126 -9.40 -19.89 -2.79
CA VAL A 126 -8.82 -18.54 -2.87
C VAL A 126 -9.46 -17.60 -1.85
N THR A 127 -10.78 -17.65 -1.65
CA THR A 127 -11.44 -16.82 -0.62
C THR A 127 -11.01 -17.24 0.79
N ALA A 128 -10.89 -18.55 1.06
CA ALA A 128 -10.37 -19.06 2.32
C ALA A 128 -8.90 -18.61 2.56
N ALA A 129 -8.06 -18.66 1.53
CA ALA A 129 -6.68 -18.17 1.59
C ALA A 129 -6.62 -16.65 1.84
N ALA A 130 -7.51 -15.87 1.21
CA ALA A 130 -7.60 -14.44 1.43
C ALA A 130 -8.00 -14.11 2.88
N ILE A 131 -8.99 -14.82 3.45
CA ILE A 131 -9.37 -14.69 4.86
C ILE A 131 -8.18 -15.04 5.77
N GLY A 132 -7.48 -16.14 5.48
CA GLY A 132 -6.29 -16.56 6.22
C GLY A 132 -5.17 -15.51 6.18
N LEU A 133 -4.93 -14.89 5.01
CA LEU A 133 -3.96 -13.82 4.86
C LEU A 133 -4.35 -12.57 5.67
N ILE A 134 -5.62 -12.17 5.62
CA ILE A 134 -6.13 -11.05 6.42
C ILE A 134 -5.92 -11.33 7.91
N LEU A 135 -6.30 -12.52 8.39
CA LEU A 135 -6.07 -12.93 9.77
C LEU A 135 -4.59 -12.93 10.14
N ALA A 136 -3.72 -13.46 9.28
CA ALA A 136 -2.27 -13.45 9.51
C ALA A 136 -1.72 -12.02 9.65
N THR A 137 -2.18 -11.09 8.79
CA THR A 137 -1.79 -9.67 8.91
C THR A 137 -2.33 -9.03 10.18
N LEU A 138 -3.56 -9.36 10.59
CA LEU A 138 -4.15 -8.89 11.84
C LEU A 138 -3.34 -9.39 13.05
N PHE A 139 -3.00 -10.67 13.11
CA PHE A 139 -2.20 -11.23 14.20
C PHE A 139 -0.79 -10.66 14.24
N HIS A 140 -0.19 -10.38 13.07
CA HIS A 140 1.11 -9.74 13.01
C HIS A 140 1.07 -8.29 13.51
N GLN A 141 -0.01 -7.55 13.23
CA GLN A 141 -0.20 -6.15 13.66
C GLN A 141 -0.75 -6.02 15.08
N ALA A 142 -1.44 -7.04 15.60
CA ALA A 142 -2.06 -7.04 16.92
C ALA A 142 -1.10 -6.64 18.06
N PRO A 143 0.10 -7.23 18.22
CA PRO A 143 1.00 -6.85 19.31
C PRO A 143 1.53 -5.42 19.17
N LEU A 144 1.67 -4.91 17.94
CA LEU A 144 2.09 -3.53 17.68
C LEU A 144 0.99 -2.53 18.05
N ALA A 145 -0.28 -2.90 17.86
CA ALA A 145 -1.42 -2.04 18.15
C ALA A 145 -1.94 -2.15 19.59
N LEU A 146 -1.79 -3.31 20.24
CA LEU A 146 -2.40 -3.64 21.54
C LEU A 146 -1.38 -3.74 22.68
N GLY A 147 -0.27 -3.02 22.58
CA GLY A 147 0.81 -3.08 23.57
C GLY A 147 0.45 -2.55 24.98
N SER A 148 -0.70 -1.88 25.15
CA SER A 148 -1.13 -1.34 26.45
C SER A 148 -2.55 -1.79 26.82
N LEU A 149 -2.83 -1.85 28.13
CA LEU A 149 -4.16 -2.14 28.66
C LEU A 149 -5.21 -1.10 28.20
N LYS A 150 -4.79 0.17 28.03
CA LYS A 150 -5.61 1.25 27.48
C LYS A 150 -5.99 0.97 26.00
N ALA A 151 -5.03 0.52 25.18
CA ALA A 151 -5.29 0.16 23.78
C ALA A 151 -6.23 -1.03 23.64
N VAL A 152 -6.07 -2.07 24.48
CA VAL A 152 -6.97 -3.22 24.51
C VAL A 152 -8.39 -2.79 24.88
N GLY A 153 -8.54 -1.93 25.90
CA GLY A 153 -9.85 -1.39 26.29
C GLY A 153 -10.51 -0.58 25.17
N LEU A 154 -9.75 0.27 24.49
CA LEU A 154 -10.25 1.05 23.35
C LEU A 154 -10.67 0.14 22.17
N ALA A 155 -9.85 -0.85 21.83
CA ALA A 155 -10.14 -1.81 20.76
C ALA A 155 -11.40 -2.64 21.05
N LEU A 156 -11.57 -3.11 22.29
CA LEU A 156 -12.78 -3.81 22.71
C LEU A 156 -14.01 -2.88 22.67
N GLY A 157 -13.88 -1.62 23.09
CA GLY A 157 -14.95 -0.64 23.02
C GLY A 157 -15.42 -0.38 21.59
N VAL A 158 -14.48 -0.22 20.64
CA VAL A 158 -14.78 -0.10 19.22
C VAL A 158 -15.42 -1.38 18.68
N PHE A 159 -14.91 -2.56 19.04
CA PHE A 159 -15.46 -3.84 18.59
C PHE A 159 -16.90 -4.07 19.07
N VAL A 160 -17.21 -3.75 20.33
CA VAL A 160 -18.56 -3.90 20.87
C VAL A 160 -19.53 -2.90 20.25
N THR A 161 -19.12 -1.63 20.12
CA THR A 161 -20.01 -0.59 19.57
C THR A 161 -20.27 -0.75 18.07
N TYR A 162 -19.22 -1.02 17.29
CA TYR A 162 -19.36 -1.23 15.85
C TYR A 162 -19.88 -2.64 15.50
N GLY A 163 -19.34 -3.67 16.13
CA GLY A 163 -19.61 -5.08 15.77
C GLY A 163 -20.89 -5.66 16.39
N LEU A 164 -21.19 -5.37 17.66
CA LEU A 164 -22.39 -5.89 18.33
C LEU A 164 -23.55 -4.90 18.24
N LEU A 165 -23.29 -3.63 18.52
CA LEU A 165 -24.32 -2.58 18.59
C LEU A 165 -24.66 -1.96 17.23
N HIS A 166 -23.87 -2.28 16.18
CA HIS A 166 -24.06 -1.82 14.80
C HIS A 166 -24.23 -0.30 14.68
N TRP A 167 -23.55 0.47 15.54
CA TRP A 167 -23.59 1.92 15.47
C TRP A 167 -22.96 2.41 14.16
N PRO A 168 -23.47 3.52 13.60
CA PRO A 168 -22.89 4.08 12.38
C PRO A 168 -21.43 4.41 12.62
N LEU A 169 -20.56 3.98 11.69
CA LEU A 169 -19.10 4.13 11.78
C LEU A 169 -18.68 5.56 12.12
N LEU A 170 -19.42 6.54 11.62
CA LEU A 170 -19.21 7.96 11.91
C LEU A 170 -19.26 8.27 13.41
N LEU A 171 -20.25 7.76 14.15
CA LEU A 171 -20.36 7.99 15.60
C LEU A 171 -19.26 7.28 16.37
N VAL A 172 -18.93 6.05 15.98
CA VAL A 172 -17.83 5.29 16.60
C VAL A 172 -16.51 6.04 16.42
N LEU A 173 -16.24 6.53 15.20
CA LEU A 173 -15.06 7.33 14.93
C LEU A 173 -15.05 8.63 15.75
N LEU A 174 -16.17 9.35 15.79
CA LEU A 174 -16.27 10.63 16.51
C LEU A 174 -16.08 10.49 18.02
N CYS A 175 -16.46 9.38 18.62
CA CYS A 175 -16.29 9.13 20.06
C CYS A 175 -14.89 8.57 20.37
N PHE A 176 -14.48 7.51 19.69
CA PHE A 176 -13.27 6.75 20.06
C PHE A 176 -11.98 7.38 19.55
N MET A 177 -12.01 8.18 18.48
CA MET A 177 -10.83 8.90 17.98
C MET A 177 -10.33 9.97 18.97
N PRO A 178 -11.16 10.92 19.46
CA PRO A 178 -10.70 11.89 20.46
C PRO A 178 -10.37 11.23 21.81
N LEU A 179 -11.10 10.18 22.22
CA LEU A 179 -10.76 9.40 23.41
C LEU A 179 -9.37 8.75 23.29
N GLY A 180 -9.09 8.13 22.15
CA GLY A 180 -7.79 7.53 21.86
C GLY A 180 -6.66 8.56 21.90
N VAL A 181 -6.87 9.72 21.27
CA VAL A 181 -5.91 10.83 21.30
C VAL A 181 -5.68 11.31 22.73
N MET A 182 -6.72 11.58 23.52
CA MET A 182 -6.56 12.04 24.91
C MET A 182 -5.83 11.03 25.81
N LEU A 183 -6.02 9.73 25.59
CA LEU A 183 -5.41 8.66 26.37
C LEU A 183 -3.93 8.40 26.04
N TYR A 184 -3.49 8.75 24.82
CA TYR A 184 -2.15 8.49 24.27
C TYR A 184 -1.33 9.76 23.95
N TRP A 185 -1.95 10.94 24.00
CA TRP A 185 -1.26 12.23 23.93
C TRP A 185 -0.16 12.42 24.99
N PRO A 186 -0.33 11.97 26.25
CA PRO A 186 0.73 12.17 27.25
C PRO A 186 1.99 11.34 26.96
N GLU A 187 1.86 10.12 26.42
CA GLU A 187 3.02 9.31 26.04
C GLU A 187 3.73 9.83 24.76
N ALA A 188 3.00 10.47 23.83
CA ALA A 188 3.60 11.04 22.62
C ALA A 188 4.43 12.32 22.87
N ALA A 189 4.26 12.97 24.01
CA ALA A 189 5.03 14.16 24.41
C ALA A 189 6.38 13.81 25.08
N GLU A 190 6.57 12.55 25.47
CA GLU A 190 7.77 12.08 26.18
C GLU A 190 8.80 11.43 25.22
N GLU A 191 8.37 10.99 24.03
CA GLU A 191 9.25 10.58 22.94
C GLU A 191 9.76 11.80 22.14
N ASP A 192 10.68 12.55 22.73
CA ASP A 192 11.56 13.47 22.01
C ASP A 192 12.63 12.66 21.24
N PRO A 193 12.69 12.70 19.89
CA PRO A 193 13.76 12.07 19.11
C PRO A 193 15.10 12.84 19.14
N TRP A 194 15.14 14.01 19.76
CA TRP A 194 16.18 15.04 19.73
C TRP A 194 16.40 15.71 21.10
N GLY A 195 16.67 14.90 22.14
CA GLY A 195 17.17 15.44 23.41
C GLY A 195 18.32 16.44 23.24
#